data_AF-A0A948CPL2-F1
#
_entry.id   AF-A0A948CPL2-F1
#
_cell.length_a   1.000
_cell.length_b   1.000
_cell.length_c   1.000
_cell.angle_alpha   90.00
_cell.angle_beta   90.00
_cell.angle_gamma   90.00
#
_symmetry.space_group_name_H-M   'P 1'
#
loop_
_entity.id
_entity.type
_entity.pdbx_description
1 polymer ?
#
loop_
_entity_poly.entity_id
_entity_poly.type
_entity_poly.pdbx_seq_one_letter_code
_entity_poly.pdbx_strand_id
1 'polypeptide(L)'
;SGLSATNPLVALLTPIINALPVDSTGVNLGRDQGEISETVFNPKFTLQWSYSDELSVFTSAVKGFRYAGANQNPSRDPSVPLFFESDEIWNYELGVRTEWLDGALQVDATVFQLEWTDMQVQQRDYTGAFAYSDNVGGARNRGFELGVNMLLPAGFYLKLNGSYVDAQTTEFFDDFQGPAPAGTELPGSSPVSGSALLLWAYPLAEGQFSATLSYTYQNRNYNNLAHTYEHPALELLGASANLSMPSWPGAPVFSLIGSNLTNEFKPAVVFDTPNTGGILTIFNPPRSFRLGVEFTIGDI
;
A
#
# COMPACT_ATOMS: atom_id res chain seq x y z
N SER A 1 10.18 8.25 -39.86
CA SER A 1 9.03 7.40 -40.25
C SER A 1 8.02 7.43 -39.11
N GLY A 2 7.02 8.31 -39.08
CA GLY A 2 6.12 8.71 -40.16
C GLY A 2 4.82 7.95 -39.99
N LEU A 3 3.91 8.45 -39.13
CA LEU A 3 2.46 8.18 -39.14
C LEU A 3 1.74 9.40 -38.53
N SER A 4 1.81 10.54 -39.24
CA SER A 4 0.86 11.63 -39.08
C SER A 4 -0.35 11.30 -39.96
N ALA A 5 -1.31 10.57 -39.41
CA ALA A 5 -2.64 10.47 -39.99
C ALA A 5 -3.55 11.43 -39.23
N THR A 6 -3.43 12.73 -39.50
CA THR A 6 -4.50 13.68 -39.18
C THR A 6 -5.72 13.24 -39.99
N ASN A 7 -6.65 12.56 -39.32
CA ASN A 7 -7.91 12.18 -39.94
C ASN A 7 -8.56 13.45 -40.53
N PRO A 8 -8.80 13.52 -41.85
CA PRO A 8 -9.27 14.74 -42.50
C PRO A 8 -10.63 15.21 -41.96
N LEU A 9 -11.43 14.30 -41.38
CA LEU A 9 -12.65 14.66 -40.66
C LEU A 9 -12.37 15.44 -39.38
N VAL A 10 -11.30 15.12 -38.65
CA VAL A 10 -10.91 15.88 -37.45
C VAL A 10 -10.47 17.29 -37.85
N ALA A 11 -9.63 17.43 -38.88
CA ALA A 11 -9.18 18.74 -39.36
C ALA A 11 -10.32 19.63 -39.92
N LEU A 12 -11.35 19.03 -40.53
CA LEU A 12 -12.54 19.74 -41.02
C LEU A 12 -13.53 20.11 -39.91
N LEU A 13 -13.57 19.34 -38.82
CA LEU A 13 -14.48 19.58 -37.70
C LEU A 13 -13.87 20.49 -36.63
N THR A 14 -12.53 20.54 -36.48
CA THR A 14 -11.86 21.41 -35.49
C THR A 14 -12.30 22.87 -35.56
N PRO A 15 -12.41 23.53 -36.74
CA PRO A 15 -12.86 24.92 -36.82
C PRO A 15 -14.33 25.08 -36.44
N ILE A 16 -15.19 24.10 -36.78
CA ILE A 16 -16.63 24.13 -36.49
C ILE A 16 -16.88 23.88 -34.99
N ILE A 17 -16.16 22.92 -34.40
CA ILE A 17 -16.19 22.61 -32.96
C ILE A 17 -15.67 23.80 -32.15
N ASN A 18 -14.58 24.44 -32.60
CA ASN A 18 -14.03 25.63 -31.95
C ASN A 18 -14.87 26.90 -32.18
N ALA A 19 -15.74 26.91 -33.19
CA ALA A 19 -16.61 28.03 -33.53
C ALA A 19 -18.04 27.90 -32.99
N LEU A 20 -18.39 26.85 -32.23
CA LEU A 20 -19.68 26.76 -31.53
C LEU A 20 -19.69 27.76 -30.37
N PRO A 21 -20.26 28.96 -30.56
CA PRO A 21 -20.24 29.98 -29.55
C PRO A 21 -21.52 29.78 -28.76
N VAL A 22 -21.38 29.28 -27.53
CA VAL A 22 -22.39 29.50 -26.50
C VAL A 22 -23.67 28.65 -26.66
N ASP A 23 -24.04 27.89 -25.64
CA ASP A 23 -25.38 27.29 -25.60
C ASP A 23 -26.46 28.40 -25.42
N SER A 24 -27.74 28.06 -25.56
CA SER A 24 -28.85 29.02 -25.46
C SER A 24 -28.98 29.74 -24.11
N THR A 25 -28.11 29.47 -23.13
CA THR A 25 -28.03 30.14 -21.83
C THR A 25 -26.94 31.20 -21.72
N GLY A 26 -26.18 31.47 -22.79
CA GLY A 26 -25.17 32.53 -22.76
C GLY A 26 -23.78 32.10 -22.26
N VAL A 27 -23.59 30.80 -21.99
CA VAL A 27 -22.33 30.27 -21.45
C VAL A 27 -21.40 29.77 -22.56
N ASN A 28 -20.18 30.33 -22.61
CA ASN A 28 -19.10 29.90 -23.50
C ASN A 28 -18.86 28.38 -23.38
N LEU A 29 -18.93 27.66 -24.49
CA LEU A 29 -18.55 26.23 -24.60
C LEU A 29 -17.02 26.06 -24.73
N GLY A 30 -16.25 27.12 -24.48
CA GLY A 30 -14.80 27.10 -24.61
C GLY A 30 -14.21 25.97 -23.78
N ARG A 31 -13.39 25.13 -24.41
CA ARG A 31 -12.37 24.39 -23.67
C ARG A 31 -11.51 25.46 -23.01
N ASP A 32 -11.49 25.51 -21.68
CA ASP A 32 -10.44 26.26 -21.01
C ASP A 32 -9.12 25.58 -21.41
N GLN A 33 -8.38 26.26 -22.27
CA GLN A 33 -7.07 25.84 -22.75
C GLN A 33 -6.07 26.38 -21.74
N GLY A 34 -5.31 25.50 -21.10
CA GLY A 34 -4.12 25.91 -20.37
C GLY A 34 -2.98 24.93 -20.62
N GLU A 35 -1.78 25.45 -20.46
CA GLU A 35 -0.53 24.73 -20.62
C GLU A 35 0.11 24.61 -19.24
N ILE A 36 0.42 23.38 -18.84
CA ILE A 36 1.19 23.12 -17.62
C ILE A 36 2.61 22.80 -18.03
N SER A 37 3.56 23.60 -17.55
CA SER A 37 4.98 23.36 -17.70
C SER A 37 5.65 23.54 -16.36
N GLU A 38 6.36 22.51 -15.90
CA GLU A 38 7.11 22.56 -14.64
C GLU A 38 8.49 21.93 -14.80
N THR A 39 9.39 22.26 -13.88
CA THR A 39 10.69 21.62 -13.73
C THR A 39 10.89 21.27 -12.27
N VAL A 40 11.01 19.98 -11.98
CA VAL A 40 11.14 19.49 -10.60
C VAL A 40 12.56 19.04 -10.31
N PHE A 41 13.12 19.54 -9.22
CA PHE A 41 14.40 19.10 -8.67
C PHE A 41 14.17 18.02 -7.62
N ASN A 42 14.65 16.79 -7.90
CA ASN A 42 14.37 15.60 -7.09
C ASN A 42 15.66 14.95 -6.54
N PRO A 43 16.26 15.47 -5.46
CA PRO A 43 17.50 14.96 -4.91
C PRO A 43 17.33 13.66 -4.13
N LYS A 44 18.42 12.88 -4.06
CA LYS A 44 18.54 11.68 -3.24
C LYS A 44 19.91 11.64 -2.58
N PHE A 45 19.93 11.46 -1.27
CA PHE A 45 21.12 11.24 -0.48
C PHE A 45 21.01 9.92 0.28
N THR A 46 22.08 9.13 0.26
CA THR A 46 22.15 7.87 0.99
C THR A 46 23.57 7.66 1.48
N LEU A 47 23.72 7.36 2.76
CA LEU A 47 24.98 6.98 3.38
C LEU A 47 24.81 5.60 4.00
N GLN A 48 25.74 4.70 3.68
CA GLN A 48 25.81 3.39 4.30
C GLN A 48 27.21 3.22 4.90
N TRP A 49 27.27 2.71 6.12
CA TRP A 49 28.50 2.41 6.83
C TRP A 49 28.45 1.00 7.39
N SER A 50 29.34 0.15 6.89
CA SER A 50 29.60 -1.17 7.46
C SER A 50 30.70 -1.03 8.50
N TYR A 51 30.32 -1.08 9.78
CA TYR A 51 31.25 -0.99 10.91
C TYR A 51 32.06 -2.29 11.06
N SER A 52 31.39 -3.43 10.85
CA SER A 52 31.99 -4.77 10.79
C SER A 52 31.19 -5.66 9.83
N ASP A 53 31.57 -6.93 9.70
CA ASP A 53 30.81 -7.92 8.93
C ASP A 53 29.41 -8.14 9.55
N GLU A 54 29.28 -7.90 10.86
CA GLU A 54 28.07 -8.12 11.65
C GLU A 54 27.20 -6.87 11.83
N LEU A 55 27.72 -5.66 11.60
CA LEU A 55 26.99 -4.41 11.87
C LEU A 55 27.11 -3.44 10.70
N SER A 56 25.96 -3.09 10.13
CA SER A 56 25.84 -2.03 9.12
C SER A 56 24.75 -1.04 9.51
N VAL A 57 25.03 0.24 9.31
CA VAL A 57 24.09 1.35 9.53
C VAL A 57 23.87 2.07 8.21
N PHE A 58 22.65 2.52 7.95
CA PHE A 58 22.35 3.37 6.81
C PHE A 58 21.48 4.56 7.21
N THR A 59 21.59 5.64 6.47
CA THR A 59 20.64 6.75 6.52
C THR A 59 20.36 7.26 5.12
N SER A 60 19.13 7.71 4.89
CA SER A 60 18.70 8.24 3.60
C SER A 60 17.85 9.49 3.77
N ALA A 61 17.92 10.38 2.78
CA ALA A 61 17.03 11.51 2.60
C ALA A 61 16.67 11.57 1.11
N VAL A 62 15.42 11.29 0.78
CA VAL A 62 14.97 11.12 -0.60
C VAL A 62 13.76 12.00 -0.85
N LYS A 63 13.83 12.83 -1.89
CA LYS A 63 12.66 13.55 -2.38
C LYS A 63 11.95 12.72 -3.45
N GLY A 64 10.63 12.79 -3.47
CA GLY A 64 9.74 12.35 -4.53
C GLY A 64 8.69 13.43 -4.81
N PHE A 65 7.94 13.27 -5.89
CA PHE A 65 6.88 14.19 -6.28
C PHE A 65 5.86 13.53 -7.20
N ARG A 66 4.65 14.09 -7.29
CA ARG A 66 3.70 13.83 -8.39
C ARG A 66 3.54 15.10 -9.21
N TYR A 67 3.55 14.96 -10.53
CA TYR A 67 3.40 16.08 -11.46
C TYR A 67 2.05 16.79 -11.28
N ALA A 68 2.06 18.09 -11.54
CA ALA A 68 0.86 18.91 -11.73
C ALA A 68 -0.03 18.37 -12.86
N GLY A 69 -1.30 18.75 -12.85
CA GLY A 69 -2.26 18.31 -13.85
C GLY A 69 -3.47 19.23 -13.99
N ALA A 70 -4.35 18.86 -14.91
CA ALA A 70 -5.56 19.63 -15.22
C ALA A 70 -6.80 18.82 -14.84
N ASN A 71 -7.80 19.49 -14.29
CA ASN A 71 -9.10 18.90 -14.04
C ASN A 71 -10.04 19.06 -15.22
N GLN A 72 -11.02 18.17 -15.27
CA GLN A 72 -12.23 18.40 -16.06
C GLN A 72 -13.30 18.93 -15.13
N ASN A 73 -14.04 19.94 -15.57
CA ASN A 73 -15.15 20.52 -14.80
C ASN A 73 -16.45 20.51 -15.60
N PRO A 74 -17.07 19.34 -15.85
CA PRO A 74 -18.30 19.25 -16.63
C PRO A 74 -19.48 19.95 -15.98
N SER A 75 -19.50 20.05 -14.64
CA SER A 75 -20.55 20.72 -13.87
C SER A 75 -20.43 22.24 -13.86
N ARG A 76 -19.33 22.81 -14.39
CA ARG A 76 -19.01 24.25 -14.37
C ARG A 76 -19.05 24.83 -12.94
N ASP A 77 -18.67 24.01 -11.97
CA ASP A 77 -18.57 24.40 -10.58
C ASP A 77 -17.40 25.39 -10.41
N PRO A 78 -17.64 26.64 -9.98
CA PRO A 78 -16.57 27.61 -9.81
C PRO A 78 -15.58 27.26 -8.69
N SER A 79 -15.90 26.31 -7.81
CA SER A 79 -14.98 25.81 -6.78
C SER A 79 -13.99 24.76 -7.30
N VAL A 80 -14.21 24.18 -8.48
CA VAL A 80 -13.30 23.20 -9.08
C VAL A 80 -12.15 23.95 -9.77
N PRO A 81 -10.90 23.83 -9.30
CA PRO A 81 -9.77 24.48 -9.95
C PRO A 81 -9.49 23.81 -11.30
N LEU A 82 -9.14 24.61 -12.32
CA LEU A 82 -8.80 24.12 -13.65
C LEU A 82 -7.51 23.28 -13.65
N PHE A 83 -6.57 23.61 -12.76
CA PHE A 83 -5.28 22.96 -12.60
C PHE A 83 -5.01 22.66 -11.14
N PHE A 84 -4.26 21.60 -10.90
CA PHE A 84 -3.67 21.26 -9.61
C PHE A 84 -2.16 21.21 -9.78
N GLU A 85 -1.44 21.64 -8.76
CA GLU A 85 0.01 21.74 -8.71
C GLU A 85 0.66 20.39 -8.38
N SER A 86 1.98 20.33 -8.54
CA SER A 86 2.76 19.18 -8.09
C SER A 86 2.75 19.07 -6.58
N ASP A 87 2.78 17.84 -6.08
CA ASP A 87 3.01 17.58 -4.66
C ASP A 87 4.38 16.98 -4.43
N GLU A 88 4.91 17.14 -3.22
CA GLU A 88 6.26 16.73 -2.88
C GLU A 88 6.28 15.87 -1.63
N ILE A 89 7.11 14.83 -1.63
CA ILE A 89 7.33 13.98 -0.47
C ILE A 89 8.81 13.90 -0.14
N TRP A 90 9.16 14.11 1.12
CA TRP A 90 10.48 13.82 1.65
C TRP A 90 10.42 12.60 2.55
N ASN A 91 11.27 11.61 2.29
CA ASN A 91 11.46 10.45 3.16
C ASN A 91 12.85 10.50 3.81
N TYR A 92 12.86 10.44 5.13
CA TYR A 92 14.07 10.36 5.95
C TYR A 92 14.09 9.02 6.67
N GLU A 93 15.18 8.27 6.51
CA GLU A 93 15.35 6.96 7.15
C GLU A 93 16.68 6.89 7.89
N LEU A 94 16.65 6.17 9.00
CA LEU A 94 17.84 5.72 9.72
C LEU A 94 17.60 4.26 10.10
N GLY A 95 18.44 3.37 9.62
CA GLY A 95 18.31 1.96 9.92
C GLY A 95 19.64 1.27 10.17
N VAL A 96 19.51 0.09 10.78
CA VAL A 96 20.61 -0.77 11.17
C VAL A 96 20.29 -2.20 10.79
N ARG A 97 21.31 -2.90 10.30
CA ARG A 97 21.33 -4.35 10.13
C ARG A 97 22.40 -4.91 11.06
N THR A 98 22.01 -5.89 11.86
CA THR A 98 22.92 -6.62 12.73
C THR A 98 22.82 -8.12 12.50
N GLU A 99 23.96 -8.79 12.66
CA GLU A 99 24.11 -10.23 12.60
C GLU A 99 24.82 -10.70 13.87
N TRP A 100 24.36 -11.79 14.46
CA TRP A 100 24.88 -12.34 15.70
C TRP A 100 24.91 -13.86 15.61
N LEU A 101 25.68 -14.49 16.52
CA LEU A 101 25.71 -15.95 16.66
C LEU A 101 26.11 -16.65 15.34
N ASP A 102 27.16 -16.15 14.68
CA ASP A 102 27.64 -16.67 13.38
C ASP A 102 26.54 -16.75 12.32
N GLY A 103 25.69 -15.72 12.25
CA GLY A 103 24.57 -15.64 11.31
C GLY A 103 23.27 -16.30 11.77
N ALA A 104 23.26 -16.92 12.95
CA ALA A 104 22.05 -17.53 13.48
C ALA A 104 21.01 -16.51 13.97
N LEU A 105 21.38 -15.23 14.18
CA LEU A 105 20.42 -14.17 14.50
C LEU A 105 20.70 -12.94 13.63
N GLN A 106 19.71 -12.55 12.84
CA GLN A 106 19.71 -11.30 12.09
C GLN A 106 18.61 -10.38 12.60
N VAL A 107 18.95 -9.11 12.83
CA VAL A 107 17.99 -8.07 13.21
C VAL A 107 18.15 -6.88 12.28
N ASP A 108 17.06 -6.52 11.62
CA ASP A 108 16.91 -5.32 10.81
C ASP A 108 15.97 -4.36 11.55
N ALA A 109 16.39 -3.12 11.76
CA ALA A 109 15.54 -2.11 12.38
C ALA A 109 15.70 -0.77 11.65
N THR A 110 14.58 -0.10 11.39
CA THR A 110 14.56 1.20 10.71
C THR A 110 13.58 2.13 11.43
N VAL A 111 13.98 3.37 11.63
CA VAL A 111 13.06 4.46 11.94
C VAL A 111 12.94 5.36 10.72
N PHE A 112 11.74 5.87 10.47
CA PHE A 112 11.47 6.67 9.30
C PHE A 112 10.53 7.83 9.60
N GLN A 113 10.63 8.88 8.77
CA GLN A 113 9.68 9.98 8.73
C GLN A 113 9.51 10.45 7.29
N LEU A 114 8.27 10.42 6.82
CA LEU A 114 7.82 10.98 5.56
C LEU A 114 7.04 12.25 5.83
N GLU A 115 7.34 13.30 5.08
CA GLU A 115 6.63 14.57 5.06
C GLU A 115 6.11 14.81 3.65
N TRP A 116 4.80 14.96 3.52
CA TRP A 116 4.11 15.17 2.24
C TRP A 116 3.46 16.54 2.26
N THR A 117 3.86 17.39 1.33
CA THR A 117 3.37 18.76 1.19
C THR A 117 2.56 18.92 -0.09
N ASP A 118 1.57 19.81 -0.05
CA ASP A 118 0.67 20.14 -1.16
C ASP A 118 -0.02 18.91 -1.75
N MET A 119 -0.44 17.98 -0.89
CA MET A 119 -0.94 16.66 -1.30
C MET A 119 -2.07 16.75 -2.32
N GLN A 120 -1.92 16.08 -3.46
CA GLN A 120 -3.03 15.95 -4.41
C GLN A 120 -4.06 14.95 -3.89
N VAL A 121 -5.25 15.42 -3.52
CA VAL A 121 -6.38 14.60 -3.07
C VAL A 121 -7.53 14.73 -4.05
N GLN A 122 -8.25 13.62 -4.26
CA GLN A 122 -9.45 13.63 -5.09
C GLN A 122 -10.65 14.16 -4.29
N GLN A 123 -11.27 15.20 -4.81
CA GLN A 123 -12.47 15.86 -4.32
C GLN A 123 -13.66 15.64 -5.26
N ARG A 124 -14.85 16.08 -4.85
CA ARG A 124 -16.04 16.11 -5.68
C ARG A 124 -16.65 17.49 -5.73
N ASP A 125 -17.22 17.83 -6.88
CA ASP A 125 -17.90 19.10 -7.12
C ASP A 125 -19.16 19.26 -6.22
N TYR A 126 -19.78 20.43 -6.21
CA TYR A 126 -20.97 20.69 -5.38
C TYR A 126 -22.15 19.75 -5.69
N THR A 127 -22.17 19.14 -6.88
CA THR A 127 -23.19 18.14 -7.26
C THR A 127 -22.88 16.75 -6.71
N GLY A 128 -21.63 16.49 -6.31
CA GLY A 128 -21.11 15.18 -5.92
C GLY A 128 -20.89 14.22 -7.09
N ALA A 129 -21.22 14.61 -8.32
CA ALA A 129 -21.25 13.72 -9.47
C ALA A 129 -19.89 13.57 -10.15
N PHE A 130 -19.04 14.60 -10.10
CA PHE A 130 -17.76 14.62 -10.80
C PHE A 130 -16.60 14.76 -9.82
N ALA A 131 -15.58 13.93 -10.02
CA ALA A 131 -14.36 13.98 -9.23
C ALA A 131 -13.33 14.91 -9.89
N TYR A 132 -12.58 15.64 -9.07
CA TYR A 132 -11.46 16.47 -9.49
C TYR A 132 -10.31 16.34 -8.47
N SER A 133 -9.08 16.70 -8.85
CA SER A 133 -7.94 16.72 -7.94
C SER A 133 -7.68 18.13 -7.44
N ASP A 134 -7.33 18.26 -6.17
CA ASP A 134 -6.91 19.52 -5.58
C ASP A 134 -5.70 19.31 -4.67
N ASN A 135 -4.86 20.34 -4.52
CA ASN A 135 -3.72 20.30 -3.61
C ASN A 135 -4.18 20.78 -2.24
N VAL A 136 -4.07 19.90 -1.25
CA VAL A 136 -4.71 20.13 0.03
C VAL A 136 -3.78 19.76 1.17
N GLY A 137 -3.49 20.77 2.00
CA GLY A 137 -2.71 20.64 3.23
C GLY A 137 -1.43 19.81 3.07
N GLY A 138 -1.22 18.90 4.02
CA GLY A 138 -0.13 17.94 3.99
C GLY A 138 -0.37 16.78 4.94
N ALA A 139 0.54 15.82 4.90
CA ALA A 139 0.55 14.70 5.83
C ALA A 139 1.95 14.32 6.26
N ARG A 140 2.04 13.70 7.44
CA ARG A 140 3.26 13.13 7.96
C ARG A 140 3.00 11.67 8.26
N ASN A 141 3.92 10.80 7.83
CA ASN A 141 3.96 9.41 8.24
C ASN A 141 5.30 9.10 8.89
N ARG A 142 5.32 8.76 10.17
CA ARG A 142 6.54 8.39 10.88
C ARG A 142 6.36 7.08 11.61
N GLY A 143 7.44 6.35 11.80
CA GLY A 143 7.32 5.04 12.39
C GLY A 143 8.65 4.35 12.62
N PHE A 144 8.51 3.09 13.02
CA PHE A 144 9.63 2.17 13.06
C PHE A 144 9.20 0.82 12.48
N GLU A 145 10.17 0.13 11.89
CA GLU A 145 10.05 -1.23 11.40
C GLU A 145 11.11 -2.10 12.06
N LEU A 146 10.76 -3.33 12.36
CA LEU A 146 11.62 -4.34 12.94
C LEU A 146 11.44 -5.64 12.17
N GLY A 147 12.55 -6.26 11.77
CA GLY A 147 12.63 -7.61 11.23
C GLY A 147 13.63 -8.43 12.05
N VAL A 148 13.25 -9.66 12.40
CA VAL A 148 14.13 -10.61 13.10
C VAL A 148 14.06 -11.96 12.40
N ASN A 149 15.22 -12.52 12.06
CA ASN A 149 15.37 -13.89 11.61
C ASN A 149 16.28 -14.62 12.60
N MET A 150 15.87 -15.79 13.09
CA MET A 150 16.62 -16.51 14.11
C MET A 150 16.60 -18.02 13.85
N LEU A 151 17.76 -18.63 13.74
CA LEU A 151 17.97 -20.08 13.82
C LEU A 151 18.06 -20.47 15.29
N LEU A 152 17.11 -21.28 15.72
CA LEU A 152 17.00 -21.79 17.08
C LEU A 152 17.52 -23.24 17.14
N PRO A 153 17.96 -23.72 18.32
CA PRO A 153 18.36 -25.11 18.51
C PRO A 153 17.26 -26.09 18.09
N ALA A 154 17.64 -27.34 17.82
CA ALA A 154 16.71 -28.44 17.50
C ALA A 154 15.86 -28.24 16.21
N GLY A 155 16.39 -27.49 15.23
CA GLY A 155 15.79 -27.37 13.89
C GLY A 155 14.67 -26.36 13.79
N PHE A 156 14.58 -25.43 14.74
CA PHE A 156 13.60 -24.35 14.71
C PHE A 156 14.15 -23.12 13.99
N TYR A 157 13.28 -22.42 13.28
CA TYR A 157 13.55 -21.13 12.66
C TYR A 157 12.40 -20.18 12.98
N LEU A 158 12.74 -19.02 13.54
CA LEU A 158 11.79 -17.98 13.90
C LEU A 158 11.99 -16.77 12.99
N LYS A 159 10.91 -16.29 12.41
CA LYS A 159 10.85 -15.02 11.71
C LYS A 159 9.81 -14.12 12.36
N LEU A 160 10.22 -12.92 12.73
CA LEU A 160 9.34 -11.88 13.25
C LEU A 160 9.45 -10.65 12.35
N ASN A 161 8.33 -9.97 12.15
CA ASN A 161 8.31 -8.62 11.62
C ASN A 161 7.24 -7.81 12.33
N GLY A 162 7.49 -6.53 12.48
CA GLY A 162 6.56 -5.60 13.08
C GLY A 162 6.82 -4.18 12.62
N SER A 163 5.76 -3.40 12.58
CA SER A 163 5.81 -1.97 12.30
C SER A 163 4.89 -1.20 13.23
N TYR A 164 5.32 0.00 13.56
CA TYR A 164 4.47 1.03 14.14
C TYR A 164 4.47 2.24 13.20
N VAL A 165 3.28 2.76 12.92
CA VAL A 165 3.06 3.82 11.93
C VAL A 165 2.14 4.88 12.53
N ASP A 166 2.61 6.11 12.61
CA ASP A 166 1.85 7.29 13.00
C ASP A 166 1.69 8.18 11.77
N ALA A 167 0.63 7.91 10.99
CA ALA A 167 0.30 8.66 9.78
C ALA A 167 -0.86 9.62 10.04
N GLN A 168 -0.63 10.92 9.90
CA GLN A 168 -1.60 11.97 10.22
C GLN A 168 -1.56 13.12 9.22
N THR A 169 -2.67 13.84 9.08
CA THR A 169 -2.69 15.16 8.43
C THR A 169 -1.82 16.15 9.22
N THR A 170 -1.14 17.07 8.54
CA THR A 170 -0.36 18.15 9.18
C THR A 170 -1.13 19.44 9.26
N GLU A 171 -2.16 19.60 8.42
CA GLU A 171 -2.98 20.81 8.32
C GLU A 171 -4.46 20.46 8.31
N PHE A 172 -5.30 21.47 8.54
CA PHE A 172 -6.73 21.33 8.35
C PHE A 172 -7.04 21.14 6.87
N PHE A 173 -7.93 20.20 6.56
CA PHE A 173 -8.45 19.99 5.23
C PHE A 173 -9.95 19.70 5.28
N ASP A 174 -10.72 20.30 4.38
CA ASP A 174 -12.15 20.01 4.23
C ASP A 174 -12.36 19.10 3.02
N ASP A 175 -12.49 17.80 3.27
CA ASP A 175 -12.79 16.80 2.25
C ASP A 175 -14.30 16.84 1.94
N PHE A 176 -14.70 16.40 0.76
CA PHE A 176 -16.11 16.21 0.40
C PHE A 176 -16.86 15.30 1.40
N GLN A 177 -16.14 14.42 2.11
CA GLN A 177 -16.71 13.57 3.16
C GLN A 177 -16.75 14.22 4.55
N GLY A 178 -16.12 15.38 4.72
CA GLY A 178 -16.15 16.20 5.94
C GLY A 178 -14.78 16.77 6.33
N PRO A 179 -14.76 17.66 7.34
CA PRO A 179 -13.54 18.32 7.79
C PRO A 179 -12.62 17.38 8.54
N ALA A 180 -11.32 17.49 8.25
CA ALA A 180 -10.22 16.79 8.89
C ALA A 180 -9.25 17.81 9.51
N PRO A 181 -9.25 18.01 10.84
CA PRO A 181 -8.25 18.82 11.51
C PRO A 181 -6.83 18.28 11.33
N ALA A 182 -5.83 19.12 11.59
CA ALA A 182 -4.44 18.65 11.73
C ALA A 182 -4.34 17.58 12.83
N GLY A 183 -3.57 16.52 12.57
CA GLY A 183 -3.42 15.36 13.45
C GLY A 183 -4.44 14.25 13.21
N THR A 184 -5.31 14.38 12.21
CA THR A 184 -6.27 13.33 11.85
C THR A 184 -5.54 12.13 11.24
N GLU A 185 -5.78 10.93 11.76
CA GLU A 185 -5.17 9.69 11.27
C GLU A 185 -5.52 9.45 9.78
N LEU A 186 -4.51 9.16 8.97
CA LEU A 186 -4.69 8.94 7.54
C LEU A 186 -5.44 7.62 7.25
N PRO A 187 -6.28 7.59 6.21
CA PRO A 187 -6.93 6.36 5.76
C PRO A 187 -5.94 5.26 5.38
N GLY A 188 -6.31 4.01 5.65
CA GLY A 188 -5.50 2.83 5.34
C GLY A 188 -4.24 2.65 6.20
N SER A 189 -3.89 3.63 7.03
CA SER A 189 -2.80 3.48 8.01
C SER A 189 -3.27 2.60 9.16
N SER A 190 -2.61 1.47 9.37
CA SER A 190 -2.78 0.65 10.56
C SER A 190 -1.65 0.97 11.54
N PRO A 191 -1.93 1.51 12.75
CA PRO A 191 -0.86 2.01 13.61
C PRO A 191 0.13 0.96 14.08
N VAL A 192 -0.30 -0.30 14.17
CA VAL A 192 0.55 -1.43 14.57
C VAL A 192 0.22 -2.60 13.65
N SER A 193 1.23 -3.19 13.03
CA SER A 193 1.08 -4.42 12.27
C SER A 193 2.29 -5.31 12.44
N GLY A 194 2.13 -6.61 12.20
CA GLY A 194 3.24 -7.53 12.28
C GLY A 194 2.85 -8.97 12.04
N SER A 195 3.86 -9.82 11.94
CA SER A 195 3.66 -11.25 11.87
C SER A 195 4.81 -12.03 12.51
N ALA A 196 4.48 -13.23 12.98
CA ALA A 196 5.41 -14.20 13.50
C ALA A 196 5.26 -15.51 12.72
N LEU A 197 6.37 -16.14 12.39
CA LEU A 197 6.45 -17.45 11.77
C LEU A 197 7.45 -18.30 12.55
N LEU A 198 6.97 -19.39 13.15
CA LEU A 198 7.82 -20.42 13.70
C LEU A 198 7.78 -21.62 12.76
N LEU A 199 8.94 -21.98 12.22
CA LEU A 199 9.13 -23.17 11.41
C LEU A 199 9.96 -24.17 12.21
N TRP A 200 9.62 -25.45 12.09
CA TRP A 200 10.38 -26.56 12.61
C TRP A 200 10.62 -27.55 11.49
N ALA A 201 11.87 -27.97 11.30
CA ALA A 201 12.22 -29.01 10.35
C ALA A 201 12.96 -30.14 11.08
N TYR A 202 12.48 -31.36 10.91
CA TYR A 202 13.06 -32.55 11.50
C TYR A 202 13.42 -33.56 10.40
N PRO A 203 14.72 -33.89 10.24
CA PRO A 203 15.13 -34.88 9.26
C PRO A 203 14.66 -36.28 9.67
N LEU A 204 14.18 -37.05 8.71
CA LEU A 204 13.81 -38.46 8.84
C LEU A 204 14.78 -39.30 8.00
N ALA A 205 14.79 -40.62 8.20
CA ALA A 205 15.70 -41.51 7.46
C ALA A 205 15.50 -41.46 5.93
N GLU A 206 14.26 -41.28 5.48
CA GLU A 206 13.87 -41.28 4.06
C GLU A 206 13.24 -39.96 3.61
N GLY A 207 13.38 -38.90 4.42
CA GLY A 207 12.72 -37.63 4.12
C GLY A 207 12.80 -36.59 5.22
N GLN A 208 11.78 -35.74 5.30
CA GLN A 208 11.73 -34.63 6.25
C GLN A 208 10.30 -34.38 6.69
N PHE A 209 10.13 -34.16 8.00
CA PHE A 209 8.92 -33.57 8.55
C PHE A 209 9.15 -32.07 8.75
N SER A 210 8.19 -31.23 8.35
CA SER A 210 8.21 -29.81 8.68
C SER A 210 6.87 -29.37 9.25
N ALA A 211 6.92 -28.47 10.22
CA ALA A 211 5.76 -27.85 10.82
C ALA A 211 5.94 -26.33 10.83
N THR A 212 4.85 -25.61 10.61
CA THR A 212 4.83 -24.15 10.62
C THR A 212 3.68 -23.67 11.49
N LEU A 213 3.95 -22.66 12.30
CA LEU A 213 2.95 -21.87 13.02
C LEU A 213 3.11 -20.41 12.56
N SER A 214 2.04 -19.80 12.08
CA SER A 214 2.02 -18.41 11.65
C SER A 214 0.99 -17.61 12.43
N TYR A 215 1.35 -16.38 12.79
CA TYR A 215 0.46 -15.40 13.39
C TYR A 215 0.62 -14.08 12.65
N THR A 216 -0.48 -13.46 12.26
CA THR A 216 -0.50 -12.12 11.66
C THR A 216 -1.43 -11.25 12.48
N TYR A 217 -1.02 -10.02 12.74
CA TYR A 217 -1.81 -8.99 13.41
C TYR A 217 -1.76 -7.69 12.60
N GLN A 218 -2.92 -7.07 12.44
CA GLN A 218 -3.06 -5.73 11.89
C GLN A 218 -4.06 -4.98 12.78
N ASN A 219 -3.67 -3.83 13.30
CA ASN A 219 -4.54 -2.97 14.09
C ASN A 219 -5.63 -2.35 13.22
N ARG A 220 -6.61 -1.71 13.86
CA ARG A 220 -7.67 -0.97 13.17
C ARG A 220 -7.11 0.08 12.21
N ASN A 221 -7.88 0.41 11.19
CA ASN A 221 -7.62 1.54 10.29
C ASN A 221 -8.95 2.10 9.77
N TYR A 222 -8.90 3.23 9.06
CA TYR A 222 -10.09 3.90 8.52
C TYR A 222 -10.06 3.97 7.00
N ASN A 223 -11.23 4.08 6.39
CA ASN A 223 -11.35 4.27 4.93
C ASN A 223 -11.23 5.71 4.44
N ASN A 224 -11.50 6.66 5.32
CA ASN A 224 -11.61 8.07 4.99
C ASN A 224 -11.14 8.93 6.16
N LEU A 225 -10.87 10.21 5.90
CA LEU A 225 -10.40 11.15 6.92
C LEU A 225 -11.49 11.48 7.94
N ALA A 226 -12.77 11.37 7.56
CA ALA A 226 -13.91 11.53 8.46
C ALA A 226 -14.08 10.36 9.46
N HIS A 227 -13.27 9.30 9.36
CA HIS A 227 -13.34 8.09 10.17
C HIS A 227 -14.73 7.46 10.24
N THR A 228 -15.53 7.61 9.18
CA THR A 228 -16.91 7.10 9.13
C THR A 228 -16.97 5.57 9.17
N TYR A 229 -15.93 4.93 8.62
CA TYR A 229 -15.84 3.48 8.54
C TYR A 229 -14.51 3.00 9.08
N GLU A 230 -14.59 2.26 10.19
CA GLU A 230 -13.46 1.59 10.82
C GLU A 230 -13.36 0.14 10.31
N HIS A 231 -12.16 -0.26 9.91
CA HIS A 231 -11.78 -1.65 9.80
C HIS A 231 -11.25 -2.09 11.16
N PRO A 232 -11.89 -3.05 11.84
CA PRO A 232 -11.42 -3.49 13.14
C PRO A 232 -10.07 -4.19 13.01
N ALA A 233 -9.35 -4.28 14.13
CA ALA A 233 -8.14 -5.07 14.19
C ALA A 233 -8.42 -6.53 13.79
N LEU A 234 -7.50 -7.11 13.03
CA LEU A 234 -7.55 -8.48 12.52
C LEU A 234 -6.34 -9.26 13.02
N GLU A 235 -6.61 -10.43 13.55
CA GLU A 235 -5.58 -11.41 13.91
C GLU A 235 -5.87 -12.76 13.26
N LEU A 236 -4.84 -13.41 12.73
CA LEU A 236 -4.97 -14.68 12.04
C LEU A 236 -3.88 -15.64 12.50
N LEU A 237 -4.32 -16.74 13.12
CA LEU A 237 -3.47 -17.88 13.45
C LEU A 237 -3.58 -18.95 12.36
N GLY A 238 -2.46 -19.41 11.85
CA GLY A 238 -2.37 -20.52 10.89
C GLY A 238 -1.35 -21.56 11.34
N ALA A 239 -1.54 -22.80 10.91
CA ALA A 239 -0.53 -23.84 11.11
C ALA A 239 -0.50 -24.80 9.92
N SER A 240 0.66 -25.41 9.67
CA SER A 240 0.78 -26.50 8.72
C SER A 240 1.73 -27.58 9.21
N ALA A 241 1.52 -28.79 8.72
CA ALA A 241 2.41 -29.92 8.88
C ALA A 241 2.62 -30.57 7.52
N ASN A 242 3.87 -30.83 7.16
CA ASN A 242 4.23 -31.43 5.88
C ASN A 242 5.18 -32.61 6.11
N LEU A 243 4.99 -33.67 5.35
CA LEU A 243 5.85 -34.85 5.33
C LEU A 243 6.32 -35.07 3.90
N SER A 244 7.60 -34.82 3.65
CA SER A 244 8.25 -35.06 2.36
C SER A 244 9.02 -36.37 2.40
N MET A 245 8.77 -37.26 1.43
CA MET A 245 9.45 -38.55 1.28
C MET A 245 10.13 -38.65 -0.11
N PRO A 246 11.22 -37.93 -0.35
CA PRO A 246 11.91 -37.91 -1.65
C PRO A 246 12.45 -39.28 -2.08
N SER A 247 12.73 -40.19 -1.14
CA SER A 247 13.20 -41.55 -1.44
C SER A 247 12.11 -42.49 -1.93
N TRP A 248 10.84 -42.11 -1.79
CA TRP A 248 9.72 -42.94 -2.24
C TRP A 248 9.40 -42.69 -3.73
N PRO A 249 8.83 -43.68 -4.44
CA PRO A 249 8.40 -43.48 -5.82
C PRO A 249 7.49 -42.26 -5.98
N GLY A 250 7.88 -41.34 -6.86
CA GLY A 250 7.15 -40.09 -7.12
C GLY A 250 7.37 -38.99 -6.07
N ALA A 251 8.34 -39.15 -5.17
CA ALA A 251 8.76 -38.15 -4.17
C ALA A 251 7.59 -37.43 -3.46
N PRO A 252 6.64 -38.16 -2.86
CA PRO A 252 5.41 -37.57 -2.35
C PRO A 252 5.64 -36.56 -1.23
N VAL A 253 4.82 -35.51 -1.24
CA VAL A 253 4.68 -34.56 -0.13
C VAL A 253 3.24 -34.59 0.37
N PHE A 254 3.05 -34.96 1.63
CA PHE A 254 1.76 -34.91 2.31
C PHE A 254 1.66 -33.61 3.10
N SER A 255 0.55 -32.89 2.99
CA SER A 255 0.33 -31.60 3.64
C SER A 255 -0.99 -31.55 4.37
N LEU A 256 -0.96 -31.06 5.61
CA LEU A 256 -2.12 -30.61 6.37
C LEU A 256 -1.95 -29.13 6.68
N ILE A 257 -2.91 -28.31 6.29
CA ILE A 257 -2.88 -26.85 6.48
C ILE A 257 -4.16 -26.43 7.19
N GLY A 258 -4.03 -25.69 8.28
CA GLY A 258 -5.13 -25.01 8.96
C GLY A 258 -4.94 -23.50 8.87
N SER A 259 -5.95 -22.81 8.34
CA SER A 259 -5.96 -21.35 8.21
C SER A 259 -7.03 -20.76 9.12
N ASN A 260 -6.75 -19.61 9.73
CA ASN A 260 -7.67 -18.92 10.66
C ASN A 260 -8.14 -19.86 11.79
N LEU A 261 -7.18 -20.47 12.50
CA LEU A 261 -7.40 -21.48 13.54
C LEU A 261 -8.15 -20.95 14.75
N THR A 262 -8.17 -19.64 14.98
CA THR A 262 -9.00 -18.98 16.01
C THR A 262 -10.44 -18.78 15.54
N ASN A 263 -10.73 -18.92 14.24
CA ASN A 263 -12.03 -18.62 13.62
C ASN A 263 -12.45 -17.16 13.82
N GLU A 264 -11.50 -16.23 13.66
CA GLU A 264 -11.81 -14.81 13.60
C GLU A 264 -12.70 -14.52 12.39
N PHE A 265 -13.74 -13.72 12.60
CA PHE A 265 -14.65 -13.30 11.53
C PHE A 265 -14.85 -11.78 11.64
N LYS A 266 -14.16 -11.05 10.78
CA LYS A 266 -14.08 -9.59 10.76
C LYS A 266 -14.21 -9.09 9.32
N PRO A 267 -14.71 -7.87 9.12
CA PRO A 267 -14.50 -7.14 7.87
C PRO A 267 -13.01 -7.09 7.55
N ALA A 268 -12.61 -7.66 6.41
CA ALA A 268 -11.25 -7.56 5.90
C ALA A 268 -11.09 -6.34 4.97
N VAL A 269 -12.18 -5.99 4.29
CA VAL A 269 -12.26 -4.85 3.39
C VAL A 269 -13.65 -4.24 3.53
N VAL A 270 -13.70 -2.93 3.59
CA VAL A 270 -14.88 -2.09 3.61
C VAL A 270 -14.55 -1.01 2.59
N PHE A 271 -15.35 -0.85 1.55
CA PHE A 271 -15.20 0.29 0.63
C PHE A 271 -16.53 1.02 0.54
N ASP A 272 -16.43 2.35 0.51
CA ASP A 272 -17.53 3.18 0.05
C ASP A 272 -17.75 2.92 -1.44
N THR A 273 -19.00 2.88 -1.86
CA THR A 273 -19.39 2.89 -3.26
C THR A 273 -20.09 4.23 -3.53
N PRO A 274 -19.33 5.32 -3.76
CA PRO A 274 -19.89 6.67 -3.75
C PRO A 274 -21.02 6.87 -4.77
N ASN A 275 -20.95 6.16 -5.90
CA ASN A 275 -21.95 6.24 -6.97
C ASN A 275 -23.27 5.50 -6.64
N THR A 276 -23.27 4.62 -5.63
CA THR A 276 -24.44 3.84 -5.20
C THR A 276 -24.86 4.12 -3.75
N GLY A 277 -24.09 4.91 -3.01
CA GLY A 277 -24.33 5.24 -1.59
C GLY A 277 -24.30 4.02 -0.66
N GLY A 278 -23.73 2.91 -1.13
CA GLY A 278 -23.68 1.64 -0.41
C GLY A 278 -22.30 1.36 0.17
N ILE A 279 -22.25 0.50 1.18
CA ILE A 279 -21.00 0.00 1.73
C ILE A 279 -20.82 -1.43 1.24
N LEU A 280 -19.71 -1.70 0.55
CA LEU A 280 -19.33 -3.08 0.27
C LEU A 280 -18.40 -3.56 1.37
N THR A 281 -18.81 -4.60 2.09
CA THR A 281 -17.99 -5.27 3.10
C THR A 281 -17.62 -6.67 2.65
N ILE A 282 -16.31 -6.97 2.62
CA ILE A 282 -15.76 -8.29 2.37
C ILE A 282 -15.18 -8.79 3.69
N PHE A 283 -15.61 -9.98 4.11
CA PHE A 283 -15.11 -10.62 5.33
C PHE A 283 -13.89 -11.48 5.04
N ASN A 284 -13.03 -11.65 6.05
CA ASN A 284 -11.96 -12.62 5.96
C ASN A 284 -12.53 -14.06 5.84
N PRO A 285 -11.83 -14.97 5.15
CA PRO A 285 -12.27 -16.37 5.09
C PRO A 285 -12.40 -16.98 6.49
N PRO A 286 -13.41 -17.83 6.73
CA PRO A 286 -13.55 -18.53 8.01
C PRO A 286 -12.41 -19.53 8.20
N ARG A 287 -12.39 -20.18 9.39
CA ARG A 287 -11.49 -21.31 9.63
C ARG A 287 -11.62 -22.35 8.53
N SER A 288 -10.49 -22.80 8.00
CA SER A 288 -10.47 -23.86 6.99
C SER A 288 -9.31 -24.82 7.21
N PHE A 289 -9.52 -26.06 6.79
CA PHE A 289 -8.50 -27.10 6.78
C PHE A 289 -8.35 -27.62 5.36
N ARG A 290 -7.11 -27.84 4.94
CA ARG A 290 -6.77 -28.39 3.63
C ARG A 290 -5.84 -29.58 3.83
N LEU A 291 -6.13 -30.64 3.09
CA LEU A 291 -5.28 -31.82 2.96
C LEU A 291 -4.80 -31.87 1.52
N GLY A 292 -3.51 -32.13 1.32
CA GLY A 292 -2.90 -32.21 0.00
C GLY A 292 -1.91 -33.36 -0.08
N VAL A 293 -1.81 -33.93 -1.27
CA VAL A 293 -0.71 -34.83 -1.63
C VAL A 293 -0.18 -34.36 -2.98
N GLU A 294 1.11 -34.12 -3.06
CA GLU A 294 1.81 -33.74 -4.29
C GLU A 294 2.82 -34.83 -4.65
N PHE A 295 2.94 -35.14 -5.94
CA PHE A 295 3.93 -36.07 -6.47
C PHE A 295 4.75 -35.36 -7.55
N THR A 296 6.06 -35.59 -7.56
CA THR A 296 6.95 -35.15 -8.63
C THR A 296 7.17 -36.30 -9.61
N ILE A 297 6.83 -36.10 -10.88
CA ILE A 297 6.99 -37.10 -11.95
C ILE A 297 7.94 -36.53 -13.01
N GLY A 298 9.13 -37.12 -13.14
CA GLY A 298 10.15 -36.73 -14.11
C GLY A 298 11.53 -37.27 -13.70
N ASP A 299 12.42 -37.45 -14.67
CA ASP A 299 13.79 -37.89 -14.42
C ASP A 299 14.58 -36.74 -13.75
N ILE A 300 15.24 -37.05 -12.62
CA ILE A 300 16.22 -36.17 -11.96
C ILE A 300 17.54 -36.25 -12.73
#